data_AF-A0A920BGG5-F1
#
_entry.id   AF-A0A920BGG5-F1
#
_cell.length_a   1.000
_cell.length_b   1.000
_cell.length_c   1.000
_cell.angle_alpha   90.00
_cell.angle_beta   90.00
_cell.angle_gamma   90.00
#
_symmetry.space_group_name_H-M   'P 1'
#
loop_
_entity.id
_entity.type
_entity.pdbx_description
1 polymer ?
#
loop_
_entity_poly.entity_id
_entity_poly.type
_entity_poly.pdbx_seq_one_letter_code
_entity_poly.pdbx_strand_id
1 'polypeptide(L)'
;MRVFVGQQTASISTSQLDSDNIKDLASRAVAMAKLAPEDLYVKLAVLINWHNIYRRLIFLMRATQMPIACGNVPARLKASALSVDGITNSDGGNAGHGVVDVLIATSNGFSAGYQRSSHGVPRLSLPKKWPDGTRL
;
A
#
# COMPACT_ATOMS: atom_id res chain seq x y z
N MET A 1 -14.42 0.18 -5.17
CA MET A 1 -15.79 -0.27 -4.84
C MET A 1 -16.09 -1.55 -5.62
N ARG A 2 -16.59 -2.58 -4.93
CA ARG A 2 -17.08 -3.82 -5.54
C ARG A 2 -18.56 -3.96 -5.26
N VAL A 3 -19.34 -4.27 -6.30
CA VAL A 3 -20.80 -4.38 -6.25
C VAL A 3 -21.23 -5.79 -6.63
N PHE A 4 -22.33 -6.23 -6.03
CA PHE A 4 -22.94 -7.52 -6.25
C PHE A 4 -24.42 -7.32 -6.56
N VAL A 5 -24.92 -7.94 -7.64
CA VAL A 5 -26.33 -7.94 -8.04
C VAL A 5 -26.70 -9.39 -8.34
N GLY A 6 -27.41 -10.05 -7.43
CA GLY A 6 -27.62 -11.50 -7.51
C GLY A 6 -26.29 -12.25 -7.55
N GLN A 7 -26.06 -13.05 -8.59
CA GLN A 7 -24.81 -13.78 -8.83
C GLN A 7 -23.82 -13.03 -9.74
N GLN A 8 -24.05 -11.76 -10.02
CA GLN A 8 -23.19 -10.95 -10.89
C GLN A 8 -22.41 -9.92 -10.07
N THR A 9 -21.19 -9.60 -10.50
CA THR A 9 -20.31 -8.65 -9.79
C THR A 9 -19.60 -7.71 -10.75
N ALA A 10 -19.30 -6.50 -10.27
CA ALA A 10 -18.41 -5.56 -10.93
C ALA A 10 -17.53 -4.85 -9.88
N SER A 11 -16.32 -4.47 -10.29
CA SER A 11 -15.38 -3.71 -9.45
C SER A 11 -14.87 -2.49 -10.20
N ILE A 12 -14.90 -1.34 -9.54
CA ILE A 12 -14.41 -0.07 -10.07
C ILE A 12 -13.67 0.70 -8.97
N SER A 13 -12.64 1.46 -9.34
CA SER A 13 -11.85 2.29 -8.42
C SER A 13 -11.87 3.75 -8.86
N THR A 14 -11.76 4.68 -7.91
CA THR A 14 -11.66 6.12 -8.14
C THR A 14 -10.70 6.74 -7.13
N SER A 15 -10.11 7.87 -7.48
CA SER A 15 -9.34 8.74 -6.59
C SER A 15 -10.14 9.94 -6.07
N GLN A 16 -11.33 10.18 -6.61
CA GLN A 16 -12.23 11.28 -6.20
C GLN A 16 -13.23 10.77 -5.15
N LEU A 17 -13.29 11.44 -4.00
CA LEU A 17 -14.06 11.01 -2.83
C LEU A 17 -15.28 11.91 -2.53
N ASP A 18 -15.66 12.78 -3.46
CA ASP A 18 -16.82 13.66 -3.32
C ASP A 18 -18.12 12.85 -3.33
N SER A 19 -19.11 13.28 -2.55
CA SER A 19 -20.36 12.51 -2.36
C SER A 19 -21.09 12.21 -3.66
N ASP A 20 -21.12 13.16 -4.59
CA ASP A 20 -21.84 12.99 -5.85
C ASP A 20 -21.08 12.07 -6.81
N ASN A 21 -19.74 12.18 -6.84
CA ASN A 21 -18.88 11.25 -7.58
C ASN A 21 -19.05 9.81 -7.08
N ILE A 22 -19.17 9.60 -5.76
CA ILE A 22 -19.38 8.27 -5.19
C ILE A 22 -20.75 7.71 -5.59
N LYS A 23 -21.82 8.51 -5.60
CA LYS A 23 -23.16 8.09 -6.05
C LYS A 23 -23.16 7.68 -7.52
N ASP A 24 -22.50 8.47 -8.36
CA ASP A 24 -22.37 8.18 -9.79
C ASP A 24 -21.55 6.92 -10.03
N LEU A 25 -20.42 6.76 -9.32
CA LEU A 25 -19.59 5.56 -9.35
C LEU A 25 -20.39 4.32 -8.95
N ALA A 26 -21.19 4.39 -7.89
CA ALA A 26 -22.03 3.30 -7.44
C ALA A 26 -23.09 2.93 -8.50
N SER A 27 -23.74 3.93 -9.08
CA SER A 27 -24.74 3.73 -10.14
C SER A 27 -24.14 3.03 -11.37
N ARG A 28 -22.95 3.47 -11.80
CA ARG A 28 -22.19 2.83 -12.89
C ARG A 28 -21.78 1.41 -12.53
N ALA A 29 -21.29 1.18 -11.31
CA ALA A 29 -20.89 -0.14 -10.85
C ALA A 29 -22.06 -1.13 -10.81
N VAL A 30 -23.26 -0.68 -10.40
CA VAL A 30 -24.49 -1.49 -10.45
C VAL A 30 -24.88 -1.80 -11.89
N ALA A 31 -24.83 -0.83 -12.80
CA ALA A 31 -25.12 -1.04 -14.21
C ALA A 31 -24.15 -2.04 -14.85
N MET A 32 -22.86 -1.94 -14.53
CA MET A 32 -21.84 -2.90 -14.98
C MET A 32 -22.08 -4.30 -14.41
N ALA A 33 -22.42 -4.41 -13.13
CA ALA A 33 -22.71 -5.69 -12.50
C ALA A 33 -23.88 -6.40 -13.18
N LYS A 34 -24.97 -5.68 -13.53
CA LYS A 34 -26.13 -6.24 -14.23
C LYS A 34 -25.85 -6.81 -15.64
N LEU A 35 -24.76 -6.35 -16.26
CA LEU A 35 -24.32 -6.82 -17.58
C LEU A 35 -23.27 -7.92 -17.50
N ALA A 36 -22.71 -8.16 -16.31
CA ALA A 36 -21.68 -9.16 -16.11
C ALA A 36 -22.29 -10.58 -16.16
N PRO A 37 -21.53 -11.59 -16.63
CA PRO A 37 -21.93 -12.98 -16.52
C PRO A 37 -22.19 -13.39 -15.07
N GLU A 38 -23.08 -14.36 -14.87
CA GLU A 38 -23.31 -14.94 -13.56
C GLU A 38 -22.11 -15.79 -13.12
N ASP A 39 -21.72 -15.65 -11.85
CA ASP A 39 -20.67 -16.42 -11.19
C ASP A 39 -21.24 -17.08 -9.92
N LEU A 40 -21.26 -18.42 -9.92
CA LEU A 40 -21.78 -19.24 -8.81
C LEU A 40 -20.98 -19.10 -7.51
N TYR A 41 -19.73 -18.62 -7.60
CA TYR A 41 -18.83 -18.46 -6.46
C TYR A 41 -18.80 -17.03 -5.93
N VAL A 42 -19.50 -16.10 -6.59
CA VAL A 42 -19.61 -14.71 -6.12
C VAL A 42 -20.44 -14.67 -4.83
N LYS A 43 -19.78 -14.33 -3.73
CA LYS A 43 -20.41 -14.14 -2.42
C LYS A 43 -19.76 -12.97 -1.68
N LEU A 44 -20.57 -12.18 -1.01
CA LEU A 44 -20.08 -11.26 0.00
C LEU A 44 -19.72 -12.07 1.25
N ALA A 45 -18.58 -11.77 1.86
CA ALA A 45 -18.16 -12.46 3.08
C ALA A 45 -19.19 -12.23 4.19
N VAL A 46 -19.78 -13.31 4.69
CA VAL A 46 -20.63 -13.31 5.88
C VAL A 46 -19.71 -13.51 7.08
N LEU A 47 -19.36 -12.40 7.74
CA LEU A 47 -18.50 -12.45 8.91
C LEU A 47 -19.37 -12.68 10.16
N ILE A 48 -19.31 -13.90 10.68
CA ILE A 48 -20.12 -14.37 11.83
C ILE A 48 -19.59 -13.77 13.15
N ASN A 49 -18.42 -13.13 13.15
CA ASN A 49 -17.77 -12.68 14.39
C ASN A 49 -16.96 -11.38 14.22
N TRP A 50 -17.66 -10.26 14.04
CA TRP A 50 -17.10 -8.91 13.83
C TRP A 50 -16.04 -8.50 14.86
N HIS A 51 -16.22 -8.91 16.12
CA HIS A 51 -15.40 -8.47 17.24
C HIS A 51 -13.95 -9.00 17.20
N ASN A 52 -13.76 -10.23 16.72
CA ASN A 52 -12.43 -10.86 16.65
C ASN A 52 -11.57 -10.31 15.51
N ILE A 53 -12.19 -9.88 14.41
CA ILE A 53 -11.48 -9.34 13.25
C ILE A 53 -10.94 -7.94 13.56
N TYR A 54 -11.74 -7.12 14.24
CA TYR A 54 -11.36 -5.77 14.63
C TYR A 54 -10.12 -5.75 15.53
N ARG A 55 -10.08 -6.61 16.56
CA ARG A 55 -8.91 -6.76 17.45
C ARG A 55 -7.65 -7.21 16.72
N ARG A 56 -7.78 -8.11 15.74
CA ARG A 56 -6.64 -8.68 15.01
C ARG A 56 -6.05 -7.69 13.99
N LEU A 57 -6.88 -6.86 13.35
CA LEU A 57 -6.44 -5.80 12.43
C LEU A 57 -5.66 -4.69 13.15
N ILE A 58 -6.15 -4.25 14.32
CA ILE A 58 -5.49 -3.21 15.12
C ILE A 58 -4.17 -3.71 15.71
N PHE A 59 -4.12 -4.96 16.18
CA PHE A 59 -2.92 -5.53 16.79
C PHE A 59 -1.76 -5.68 15.78
N LEU A 60 -2.05 -6.04 14.52
CA LEU A 60 -1.01 -6.27 13.52
C LEU A 60 -0.35 -4.97 13.00
N MET A 61 -0.98 -3.81 13.23
CA MET A 61 -0.65 -2.57 12.52
C MET A 61 -0.66 -1.33 13.43
N ARG A 62 -0.12 -1.45 14.64
CA ARG A 62 0.37 -0.25 15.34
C ARG A 62 1.46 0.36 14.47
N ALA A 63 1.12 1.44 13.77
CA ALA A 63 2.08 2.26 13.04
C ALA A 63 3.19 2.65 14.02
N THR A 64 4.33 1.99 13.92
CA THR A 64 5.55 2.49 14.54
C THR A 64 5.85 3.78 13.79
N GLN A 65 5.66 4.92 14.46
CA GLN A 65 6.30 6.17 14.07
C GLN A 65 7.80 5.85 13.97
N MET A 66 8.32 5.71 12.76
CA MET A 66 9.76 5.59 12.62
C MET A 66 10.36 6.98 12.81
N PRO A 67 11.49 7.10 13.52
CA PRO A 67 11.98 8.38 13.95
C PRO A 67 12.33 9.28 12.74
N ILE A 68 12.42 10.57 13.01
CA ILE A 68 12.97 11.65 12.16
C ILE A 68 14.32 11.26 11.50
N ALA A 69 14.96 10.18 11.98
CA ALA A 69 16.14 9.53 11.46
C ALA A 69 16.13 9.24 9.94
N CYS A 70 14.97 9.02 9.28
CA CYS A 70 14.95 8.68 7.85
C CYS A 70 15.58 9.77 6.95
N GLY A 71 15.49 11.05 7.33
CA GLY A 71 16.05 12.16 6.54
C GLY A 71 17.58 12.13 6.41
N ASN A 72 18.29 11.67 7.45
CA ASN A 72 19.75 11.63 7.46
C ASN A 72 20.32 10.27 7.04
N VAL A 73 19.46 9.26 6.83
CA VAL A 73 19.87 7.90 6.46
C VAL A 73 20.59 7.86 5.10
N PRO A 74 20.10 8.49 4.02
CA PRO A 74 20.83 8.53 2.75
C PRO A 74 22.21 9.16 2.86
N ALA A 75 22.34 10.25 3.61
CA ALA A 75 23.59 10.97 3.82
C ALA A 75 24.60 10.11 4.63
N ARG A 76 24.13 9.46 5.70
CA ARG A 76 24.95 8.53 6.50
C ARG A 76 25.37 7.29 5.71
N LEU A 77 24.48 6.75 4.90
CA LEU A 77 24.77 5.60 4.03
C LEU A 77 25.85 5.96 3.00
N LYS A 78 25.75 7.14 2.39
CA LYS A 78 26.76 7.68 1.48
C LYS A 78 28.10 7.90 2.16
N ALA A 79 28.12 8.52 3.35
CA ALA A 79 29.34 8.75 4.11
C ALA A 79 30.05 7.42 4.47
N SER A 80 29.28 6.40 4.84
CA SER A 80 29.82 5.06 5.14
C SER A 80 30.38 4.38 3.90
N ALA A 81 29.72 4.52 2.74
CA ALA A 81 30.24 3.96 1.49
C ALA A 81 31.51 4.67 0.99
N LEU A 82 31.58 6.00 1.09
CA LEU A 82 32.78 6.77 0.73
C LEU A 82 33.96 6.54 1.69
N SER A 83 33.72 6.01 2.89
CA SER A 83 34.79 5.62 3.82
C SER A 83 35.46 4.29 3.46
N VAL A 84 34.92 3.53 2.50
CA VAL A 84 35.54 2.32 1.98
C VAL A 84 36.51 2.69 0.87
N ASP A 85 37.76 2.26 1.02
CA ASP A 85 38.82 2.54 0.06
C ASP A 85 38.46 2.01 -1.34
N GLY A 86 38.63 2.84 -2.36
CA GLY A 86 38.21 2.54 -3.73
C GLY A 86 36.78 2.95 -4.12
N ILE A 87 35.96 3.55 -3.25
CA ILE A 87 34.65 4.09 -3.67
C ILE A 87 34.74 5.59 -3.90
N THR A 88 34.87 6.01 -5.16
CA THR A 88 35.03 7.44 -5.54
C THR A 88 33.73 8.14 -5.96
N ASN A 89 32.64 7.40 -6.14
CA ASN A 89 31.34 7.98 -6.48
C ASN A 89 30.19 7.10 -5.94
N SER A 90 29.04 7.72 -5.70
CA SER A 90 27.80 7.04 -5.32
C SER A 90 26.61 7.76 -5.97
N ASP A 91 25.81 7.05 -6.75
CA ASP A 91 24.75 7.63 -7.61
C ASP A 91 23.43 7.89 -6.85
N GLY A 92 23.55 8.31 -5.59
CA GLY A 92 22.43 8.67 -4.72
C GLY A 92 21.94 7.53 -3.82
N GLY A 93 21.56 7.89 -2.59
CA GLY A 93 20.91 7.01 -1.63
C GLY A 93 19.42 7.30 -1.57
N ASN A 94 18.57 6.27 -1.64
CA ASN A 94 17.13 6.43 -1.51
C ASN A 94 16.64 5.78 -0.22
N ALA A 95 15.88 6.52 0.59
CA ALA A 95 15.16 6.02 1.75
C ALA A 95 13.72 6.53 1.68
N GLY A 96 12.75 5.62 1.84
CA GLY A 96 11.33 5.93 1.70
C GLY A 96 10.55 5.50 2.94
N HIS A 97 9.66 6.37 3.40
CA HIS A 97 8.66 6.06 4.41
C HIS A 97 7.29 6.48 3.87
N GLY A 98 6.28 5.63 4.07
CA GLY A 98 4.90 5.95 3.77
C GLY A 98 3.97 5.46 4.87
N VAL A 99 2.97 6.27 5.19
CA VAL A 99 1.84 5.90 6.03
C VAL A 99 0.60 5.83 5.15
N VAL A 100 -0.21 4.79 5.33
CA VAL A 100 -1.44 4.57 4.56
C VAL A 100 -2.57 4.26 5.53
N ASP A 101 -3.64 5.04 5.45
CA ASP A 101 -4.91 4.74 6.09
C ASP A 101 -5.77 3.92 5.12
N VAL A 102 -6.29 2.79 5.61
CA VAL A 102 -7.15 1.88 4.86
C VAL A 102 -8.49 1.79 5.56
N LEU A 103 -9.55 2.11 4.85
CA LEU A 103 -10.94 1.97 5.30
C LEU A 103 -11.64 0.93 4.42
N ILE A 104 -12.33 -0.01 5.07
CA ILE A 104 -13.12 -1.04 4.41
C ILE A 104 -14.53 -0.99 4.99
N ALA A 105 -15.52 -0.93 4.11
CA ALA A 105 -16.93 -1.01 4.48
C ALA A 105 -17.69 -1.93 3.52
N THR A 106 -18.70 -2.62 4.03
CA THR A 106 -19.58 -3.49 3.24
C THR A 106 -21.05 -3.27 3.61
N SER A 107 -21.96 -3.58 2.69
CA SER A 107 -23.40 -3.32 2.85
C SER A 107 -24.08 -4.12 3.96
N ASN A 108 -23.45 -5.18 4.47
CA ASN A 108 -23.92 -5.95 5.63
C ASN A 108 -23.55 -5.31 6.98
N GLY A 109 -23.13 -4.04 6.99
CA GLY A 109 -22.86 -3.26 8.21
C GLY A 109 -21.41 -3.32 8.70
N PHE A 110 -20.49 -3.93 7.96
CA PHE A 110 -19.07 -3.82 8.31
C PHE A 110 -18.55 -2.43 8.04
N SER A 111 -17.78 -1.92 8.98
CA SER A 111 -16.90 -0.78 8.80
C SER A 111 -15.68 -0.99 9.68
N ALA A 112 -14.50 -1.02 9.08
CA ALA A 112 -13.24 -1.09 9.80
C ALA A 112 -12.18 -0.27 9.09
N GLY A 113 -11.36 0.39 9.90
CA GLY A 113 -10.20 1.13 9.47
C GLY A 113 -8.94 0.63 10.15
N TYR A 114 -7.82 0.72 9.45
CA TYR A 114 -6.51 0.58 10.06
C TYR A 114 -5.50 1.49 9.36
N GLN A 115 -4.47 1.87 10.10
CA GLN A 115 -3.33 2.58 9.56
C GLN A 115 -2.17 1.61 9.45
N ARG A 116 -1.41 1.66 8.35
CA ARG A 116 -0.15 0.94 8.22
C ARG A 116 0.97 1.89 7.88
N SER A 117 2.16 1.67 8.42
CA SER A 117 3.38 2.32 7.96
C SER A 117 4.27 1.31 7.24
N SER A 118 5.00 1.79 6.24
CA SER A 118 5.95 1.00 5.46
C SER A 118 7.24 1.78 5.32
N HIS A 119 8.36 1.10 5.54
CA HIS A 119 9.69 1.69 5.43
C HIS A 119 10.52 0.86 4.46
N GLY A 120 11.17 1.54 3.51
CA GLY A 120 12.13 0.91 2.62
C GLY A 120 13.50 0.83 3.29
N VAL A 121 14.19 -0.30 3.13
CA VAL A 121 15.61 -0.39 3.45
C VAL A 121 16.36 0.56 2.52
N PRO A 122 17.21 1.45 3.07
CA PRO A 122 17.92 2.42 2.25
C PRO A 122 18.88 1.70 1.31
N ARG A 123 18.92 2.12 0.04
CA ARG A 123 19.78 1.54 -1.00
C ARG A 123 20.73 2.59 -1.53
N LEU A 124 21.98 2.18 -1.78
CA LEU A 124 22.99 2.95 -2.48
C LEU A 124 23.41 2.18 -3.73
N SER A 125 23.49 2.85 -4.87
CA SER A 125 24.15 2.33 -6.07
C SER A 125 25.63 2.67 -6.04
N LEU A 126 26.47 1.65 -6.24
CA LEU A 126 27.91 1.81 -6.41
C LEU A 126 28.28 1.71 -7.89
N PRO A 127 29.32 2.42 -8.36
CA PRO A 127 29.75 2.38 -9.74
C PRO A 127 30.23 0.98 -10.14
N LYS A 128 30.04 0.64 -11.42
CA LYS A 128 30.36 -0.67 -12.02
C LYS A 128 31.87 -0.95 -12.17
N LYS A 129 32.74 -0.01 -11.82
CA LYS A 129 34.20 -0.14 -11.86
C LYS A 129 34.81 0.55 -10.65
N TRP A 130 35.73 -0.14 -9.99
CA TRP A 130 36.63 0.45 -9.01
C TRP A 130 37.61 1.42 -9.70
N PRO A 131 38.19 2.41 -9.00
CA PRO A 131 39.18 3.36 -9.52
C PRO A 131 40.42 2.69 -10.12
N ASP A 132 40.73 1.47 -9.68
CA ASP A 132 41.82 0.61 -10.18
C ASP A 132 41.47 -0.14 -11.49
N GLY A 133 40.24 0.00 -11.99
CA GLY A 133 39.78 -0.63 -13.22
C GLY A 133 39.26 -2.06 -13.08
N THR A 134 39.25 -2.63 -11.88
CA THR A 134 38.68 -3.97 -11.65
C THR A 134 37.14 -3.95 -11.75
N ARG A 135 36.58 -4.95 -12.44
CA ARG A 135 35.13 -5.19 -12.52
C ARG A 135 34.75 -6.20 -11.44
N LEU A 136 33.50 -6.10 -10.95
CA LEU A 136 32.84 -7.15 -10.16
C LEU A 136 32.88 -8.50 -10.89
#